data_AF-A0A9D8BGM8-F1
#
_entry.id   AF-A0A9D8BGM8-F1
#
_cell.length_a   1.000
_cell.length_b   1.000
_cell.length_c   1.000
_cell.angle_alpha   90.00
_cell.angle_beta   90.00
_cell.angle_gamma   90.00
#
_symmetry.space_group_name_H-M   'P 1'
#
loop_
_entity.id
_entity.type
_entity.pdbx_description
1 polymer ?
#
loop_
_entity_poly.entity_id
_entity_poly.type
_entity_poly.pdbx_seq_one_letter_code
_entity_poly.pdbx_strand_id
1 'polypeptide(L)'
;MKILLLDDSPKHRKAGVKQLQELGHEVVALCEYVEACKLASEQPFEVALLDLLMPAEQLQLGPDARKEWLGREISVGFPMVLELSRLGIKKIAVATDTNHHSHPMSAIVDWFDGKVHSVNGAKVMIGHSPMQSDGTKDWGKLLASLLAE
;
A
#
# COMPACT_ATOMS: atom_id res chain seq x y z
N MET A 1 12.18 -0.87 -12.33
CA MET A 1 12.00 -1.79 -11.19
C MET A 1 10.69 -2.55 -11.36
N LYS A 2 10.56 -3.71 -10.72
CA LYS A 2 9.27 -4.41 -10.60
C LYS A 2 8.56 -3.98 -9.32
N ILE A 3 7.38 -3.38 -9.47
CA ILE A 3 6.61 -2.74 -8.40
C ILE A 3 5.30 -3.49 -8.18
N LEU A 4 5.03 -3.83 -6.91
CA LEU A 4 3.73 -4.26 -6.45
C LEU A 4 2.92 -3.02 -6.02
N LEU A 5 1.82 -2.74 -6.70
CA LEU A 5 0.87 -1.68 -6.33
C LEU A 5 -0.39 -2.34 -5.77
N LEU A 6 -0.76 -2.03 -4.53
CA LEU A 6 -1.93 -2.58 -3.87
C LEU A 6 -2.84 -1.44 -3.42
N ASP A 7 -4.00 -1.33 -4.06
CA ASP A 7 -5.01 -0.31 -3.73
C ASP A 7 -6.37 -0.80 -4.24
N ASP A 8 -7.40 -0.77 -3.40
CA ASP A 8 -8.74 -1.28 -3.76
C ASP A 8 -9.49 -0.32 -4.69
N SER A 9 -9.22 0.99 -4.59
CA SER A 9 -9.82 2.02 -5.45
C SER A 9 -9.39 1.86 -6.91
N PRO A 10 -10.32 1.56 -7.84
CA PRO A 10 -9.99 1.45 -9.26
C PRO A 10 -9.39 2.74 -9.83
N LYS A 11 -9.75 3.90 -9.25
CA LYS A 11 -9.26 5.22 -9.67
C LYS A 11 -7.78 5.38 -9.33
N HIS A 12 -7.41 5.13 -8.08
CA HIS A 12 -6.01 5.27 -7.62
C HIS A 12 -5.12 4.20 -8.23
N ARG A 13 -5.62 2.97 -8.35
CA ARG A 13 -4.88 1.87 -8.98
C ARG A 13 -4.57 2.15 -10.46
N LYS A 14 -5.55 2.61 -11.25
CA LYS A 14 -5.32 2.99 -12.66
C LYS A 14 -4.34 4.15 -12.79
N ALA A 15 -4.45 5.15 -11.92
CA ALA A 15 -3.52 6.28 -11.91
C ALA A 15 -2.09 5.82 -11.59
N GLY A 16 -1.92 4.96 -10.58
CA GLY A 16 -0.62 4.42 -10.21
C GLY A 16 0.02 3.58 -11.32
N VAL A 17 -0.75 2.71 -11.98
CA VAL A 17 -0.26 1.95 -13.14
C VAL A 17 0.27 2.90 -14.21
N LYS A 18 -0.51 3.90 -14.60
CA LYS A 18 -0.12 4.89 -15.61
C LYS A 18 1.16 5.63 -15.21
N GLN A 19 1.15 6.26 -14.03
CA GLN A 19 2.27 7.08 -13.54
C GLN A 19 3.58 6.29 -13.47
N LEU A 20 3.54 5.06 -12.93
CA LEU A 20 4.73 4.24 -12.71
C LEU A 20 5.25 3.61 -14.00
N GLN A 21 4.36 3.26 -14.95
CA GLN A 21 4.77 2.78 -16.27
C GLN A 21 5.38 3.91 -17.11
N GLU A 22 4.86 5.13 -17.03
CA GLU A 22 5.45 6.32 -17.66
C GLU A 22 6.87 6.61 -17.13
N LEU A 23 7.16 6.24 -15.88
CA LEU A 23 8.50 6.27 -15.28
C LEU A 23 9.40 5.06 -15.66
N GLY A 24 8.92 4.16 -16.53
CA GLY A 24 9.69 3.01 -17.02
C GLY A 24 9.74 1.83 -16.05
N HIS A 25 8.75 1.67 -15.18
CA HIS A 25 8.66 0.54 -14.24
C HIS A 25 7.71 -0.57 -14.73
N GLU A 26 8.02 -1.81 -14.38
CA GLU A 26 7.08 -2.93 -14.49
C GLU A 26 6.16 -2.87 -13.27
N VAL A 27 4.84 -2.82 -13.49
CA VAL A 27 3.85 -2.64 -12.43
C VAL A 27 2.91 -3.82 -12.42
N VAL A 28 2.81 -4.49 -11.27
CA VAL A 28 1.75 -5.45 -10.99
C VAL A 28 0.80 -4.80 -9.98
N ALA A 29 -0.41 -4.48 -10.45
CA ALA A 29 -1.40 -3.77 -9.65
C ALA A 29 -2.54 -4.71 -9.24
N LEU A 30 -2.77 -4.84 -7.94
CA LEU A 30 -3.77 -5.72 -7.34
C LEU A 30 -4.72 -4.91 -6.45
N CYS A 31 -5.92 -5.45 -6.23
CA CYS A 31 -6.90 -4.91 -5.29
C CYS A 31 -7.18 -5.83 -4.10
N GLU A 32 -6.54 -7.00 -4.07
CA GLU A 32 -6.70 -8.00 -3.01
C GLU A 32 -5.34 -8.26 -2.35
N TYR A 33 -5.27 -8.05 -1.03
CA TYR A 33 -4.06 -8.22 -0.23
C TYR A 33 -3.69 -9.68 -0.02
N VAL A 34 -4.64 -10.63 -0.08
CA VAL A 34 -4.32 -12.07 -0.08
C VAL A 34 -3.57 -12.46 -1.36
N GLU A 35 -4.05 -11.99 -2.51
CA GLU A 35 -3.38 -12.23 -3.80
C GLU A 35 -2.00 -11.57 -3.82
N ALA A 36 -1.89 -10.35 -3.30
CA ALA A 36 -0.61 -9.64 -3.21
C ALA A 36 0.43 -10.39 -2.38
N CYS A 37 0.06 -10.91 -1.21
CA CYS A 37 0.95 -11.73 -0.39
C CYS A 37 1.36 -13.02 -1.10
N LYS A 38 0.41 -13.72 -1.72
CA LYS A 38 0.69 -14.94 -2.48
C LYS A 38 1.70 -14.65 -3.59
N LEU A 39 1.45 -13.61 -4.39
CA LEU A 39 2.31 -13.27 -5.51
C LEU A 39 3.70 -12.82 -5.07
N ALA A 40 3.80 -12.04 -3.98
CA ALA A 40 5.08 -11.64 -3.40
C ALA A 40 5.89 -12.82 -2.84
N SER A 41 5.24 -13.94 -2.49
CA SER A 41 5.91 -15.17 -2.07
C SER A 41 6.42 -16.03 -3.24
N GLU A 42 5.83 -15.86 -4.42
CA GLU A 42 6.15 -16.64 -5.63
C GLU A 42 7.15 -15.94 -6.55
N GLN A 43 7.20 -14.61 -6.55
CA GLN A 43 8.11 -13.82 -7.38
C GLN A 43 8.64 -12.57 -6.66
N PRO A 44 9.87 -12.13 -6.98
CA PRO A 44 10.46 -10.98 -6.33
C PRO A 44 9.83 -9.66 -6.79
N PHE A 45 9.70 -8.72 -5.86
CA PHE A 45 9.38 -7.32 -6.09
C PHE A 45 10.44 -6.43 -5.43
N GLU A 46 10.82 -5.35 -6.09
CA GLU A 46 11.80 -4.40 -5.56
C GLU A 46 11.16 -3.34 -4.68
N VAL A 47 9.91 -3.01 -4.98
CA VAL A 47 9.11 -1.99 -4.29
C VAL A 47 7.68 -2.49 -4.10
N ALA A 48 7.09 -2.19 -2.94
CA ALA A 48 5.65 -2.28 -2.73
C ALA A 48 5.07 -0.91 -2.36
N LEU A 49 4.00 -0.50 -3.06
CA LEU A 49 3.24 0.72 -2.79
C LEU A 49 1.82 0.30 -2.42
N LEU A 50 1.39 0.66 -1.21
CA LEU A 50 0.22 0.08 -0.56
C LEU A 50 -0.76 1.17 -0.16
N ASP A 51 -2.05 0.91 -0.30
CA ASP A 51 -3.06 1.63 0.43
C ASP A 51 -3.01 1.27 1.92
N LEU A 52 -3.36 2.22 2.77
CA LEU A 52 -3.53 2.00 4.20
C LEU A 52 -4.81 1.23 4.49
N LEU A 53 -5.91 1.67 3.89
CA LEU A 53 -7.26 1.24 4.22
C LEU A 53 -7.82 0.45 3.05
N MET A 54 -8.19 -0.81 3.30
CA MET A 54 -8.74 -1.68 2.27
C MET A 54 -9.84 -2.59 2.87
N PRO A 55 -10.76 -3.10 2.05
CA PRO A 55 -11.79 -4.04 2.50
C PRO A 55 -11.21 -5.35 3.03
N ALA A 56 -11.68 -5.83 4.18
CA ALA A 56 -11.27 -7.12 4.72
C ALA A 56 -11.71 -8.28 3.80
N GLU A 57 -10.82 -9.25 3.63
CA GLU A 57 -10.99 -10.43 2.79
C GLU A 57 -11.30 -11.70 3.58
N GLN A 58 -11.87 -12.68 2.89
CA GLN A 58 -12.43 -13.87 3.49
C GLN A 58 -11.41 -14.92 4.00
N LEU A 59 -10.19 -14.96 3.45
CA LEU A 59 -9.32 -16.14 3.56
C LEU A 59 -9.02 -16.51 5.03
N GLN A 60 -8.70 -15.51 5.86
CA GLN A 60 -8.34 -15.71 7.27
C GLN A 60 -9.55 -15.61 8.23
N LEU A 61 -10.74 -15.28 7.74
CA LEU A 61 -11.92 -15.06 8.57
C LEU A 61 -12.71 -16.36 8.80
N GLY A 62 -13.06 -16.63 10.05
CA GLY A 62 -14.05 -17.65 10.42
C GLY A 62 -15.47 -17.26 10.01
N PRO A 63 -16.44 -18.19 10.03
CA PRO A 63 -17.79 -17.95 9.52
C PRO A 63 -18.51 -16.74 10.13
N ASP A 64 -18.39 -16.52 11.44
CA ASP A 64 -19.04 -15.39 12.09
C ASP A 64 -18.33 -14.06 11.81
N ALA A 65 -16.99 -14.07 11.79
CA ALA A 65 -16.22 -12.90 11.42
C ALA A 65 -16.47 -12.47 9.96
N ARG A 66 -16.72 -13.41 9.03
CA ARG A 66 -17.11 -13.06 7.65
C ARG A 66 -18.41 -12.28 7.58
N LYS A 67 -19.42 -12.64 8.39
CA LYS A 67 -20.70 -11.92 8.40
C LYS A 67 -20.54 -10.48 8.87
N GLU A 68 -19.60 -10.26 9.79
CA GLU A 68 -19.38 -8.94 10.38
C GLU A 68 -18.40 -8.09 9.57
N TRP A 69 -17.27 -8.64 9.15
CA TRP A 69 -16.10 -7.88 8.69
C TRP A 69 -15.85 -7.95 7.20
N LEU A 70 -16.37 -8.95 6.47
CA LEU A 70 -16.08 -9.09 5.04
C LEU A 70 -16.48 -7.81 4.29
N GLY A 71 -15.54 -7.24 3.54
CA GLY A 71 -15.74 -6.00 2.80
C GLY A 71 -15.70 -4.72 3.64
N ARG A 72 -15.57 -4.80 4.98
CA ARG A 72 -15.37 -3.60 5.81
C ARG A 72 -13.96 -3.09 5.65
N GLU A 73 -13.83 -1.78 5.57
CA GLU A 73 -12.54 -1.12 5.55
C GLU A 73 -11.76 -1.38 6.85
N ILE A 74 -10.52 -1.85 6.71
CA ILE A 74 -9.58 -2.10 7.79
C ILE A 74 -8.18 -1.62 7.39
N SER A 75 -7.27 -1.49 8.36
CA SER A 75 -5.92 -0.96 8.12
C SER A 75 -4.93 -2.00 7.62
N VAL A 76 -5.15 -2.49 6.40
CA VAL A 76 -4.35 -3.53 5.72
C VAL A 76 -2.90 -3.10 5.51
N GLY A 77 -2.63 -1.82 5.23
CA GLY A 77 -1.27 -1.36 4.92
C GLY A 77 -0.24 -1.68 6.02
N PHE A 78 -0.64 -1.62 7.30
CA PHE A 78 0.21 -1.91 8.45
C PHE A 78 0.70 -3.37 8.52
N PRO A 79 -0.16 -4.40 8.59
CA PRO A 79 0.28 -5.79 8.58
C PRO A 79 0.99 -6.16 7.28
N MET A 80 0.63 -5.55 6.15
CA MET A 80 1.31 -5.79 4.87
C MET A 80 2.78 -5.34 4.89
N VAL A 81 3.13 -4.24 5.56
CA VAL A 81 4.53 -3.82 5.73
C VAL A 81 5.36 -4.94 6.40
N LEU A 82 4.82 -5.55 7.47
CA LEU A 82 5.50 -6.60 8.20
C LEU A 82 5.67 -7.85 7.32
N GLU A 83 4.62 -8.27 6.63
CA GLU A 83 4.64 -9.49 5.81
C GLU A 83 5.51 -9.33 4.56
N LEU A 84 5.35 -8.24 3.81
CA LEU A 84 6.11 -8.01 2.58
C LEU A 84 7.61 -7.79 2.84
N SER A 85 7.96 -7.12 3.94
CA SER A 85 9.36 -6.98 4.34
C SER A 85 9.97 -8.33 4.74
N ARG A 86 9.20 -9.20 5.42
CA ARG A 86 9.58 -10.59 5.74
C ARG A 86 9.77 -11.44 4.49
N LEU A 87 8.94 -11.24 3.46
CA LEU A 87 9.07 -11.86 2.13
C LEU A 87 10.23 -11.29 1.30
N GLY A 88 10.94 -10.26 1.80
CA GLY A 88 12.19 -9.78 1.24
C GLY A 88 12.08 -8.49 0.42
N ILE A 89 10.89 -7.88 0.31
CA ILE A 89 10.74 -6.58 -0.37
C ILE A 89 11.47 -5.51 0.45
N LYS A 90 12.41 -4.81 -0.18
CA LYS A 90 13.35 -3.90 0.52
C LYS A 90 12.90 -2.45 0.58
N LYS A 91 11.86 -2.07 -0.17
CA LYS A 91 11.32 -0.71 -0.18
C LYS A 91 9.80 -0.78 -0.17
N ILE A 92 9.17 -0.22 0.84
CA ILE A 92 7.71 -0.28 1.03
C ILE A 92 7.20 1.11 1.39
N ALA A 93 6.15 1.56 0.70
CA ALA A 93 5.41 2.75 1.14
C ALA A 93 3.93 2.41 1.36
N VAL A 94 3.37 2.91 2.45
CA VAL A 94 1.93 2.89 2.73
C VAL A 94 1.41 4.32 2.62
N ALA A 95 0.37 4.51 1.82
CA ALA A 95 -0.19 5.83 1.55
C ALA A 95 -1.71 5.82 1.63
N THR A 96 -2.27 6.77 2.38
CA THR A 96 -3.72 6.99 2.48
C THR A 96 -4.12 8.30 1.81
N ASP A 97 -5.20 8.30 1.04
CA ASP A 97 -5.87 9.51 0.54
C ASP A 97 -6.99 10.00 1.48
N THR A 98 -7.20 9.27 2.58
CA THR A 98 -8.20 9.65 3.58
C THR A 98 -7.72 10.89 4.34
N ASN A 99 -8.65 11.79 4.59
CA ASN A 99 -8.42 12.95 5.44
C ASN A 99 -8.18 12.49 6.89
N HIS A 100 -7.16 13.01 7.56
CA HIS A 100 -6.84 12.67 8.95
C HIS A 100 -7.94 12.96 9.98
N HIS A 101 -8.93 13.77 9.64
CA HIS A 101 -10.11 14.01 10.48
C HIS A 101 -11.23 12.98 10.25
N SER A 102 -11.09 12.10 9.26
CA SER A 102 -12.15 11.20 8.79
C SER A 102 -11.96 9.74 9.21
N HIS A 103 -10.75 9.32 9.60
CA HIS A 103 -10.51 7.94 10.05
C HIS A 103 -9.41 7.88 11.13
N PRO A 104 -9.62 7.17 12.27
CA PRO A 104 -8.65 7.12 13.36
C PRO A 104 -7.25 6.65 12.94
N MET A 105 -7.20 5.67 12.02
CA MET A 105 -5.92 5.16 11.54
C MET A 105 -5.22 6.13 10.58
N SER A 106 -5.96 6.96 9.85
CA SER A 106 -5.37 8.04 9.05
C SER A 106 -4.81 9.15 9.96
N ALA A 107 -5.48 9.48 11.08
CA ALA A 107 -4.94 10.40 12.09
C ALA A 107 -3.62 9.90 12.71
N ILE A 108 -3.52 8.60 12.99
CA ILE A 108 -2.31 8.00 13.59
C ILE A 108 -1.13 8.01 12.61
N VAL A 109 -1.38 8.03 11.29
CA VAL A 109 -0.31 8.11 10.29
C VAL A 109 0.56 9.37 10.44
N ASP A 110 0.02 10.46 11.02
CA ASP A 110 0.79 11.68 11.28
C ASP A 110 1.97 11.45 12.25
N TRP A 111 1.97 10.39 13.06
CA TRP A 111 3.11 10.04 13.91
C TRP A 111 4.37 9.66 13.12
N PHE A 112 4.20 9.15 11.90
CA PHE A 112 5.32 8.76 11.03
C PHE A 112 5.89 9.95 10.26
N ASP A 113 5.12 11.03 10.10
CA ASP A 113 5.56 12.27 9.44
C ASP A 113 6.18 12.04 8.04
N GLY A 114 5.72 10.98 7.35
CA GLY A 114 6.26 10.58 6.04
C GLY A 114 7.75 10.21 6.06
N LYS A 115 8.34 9.93 7.22
CA LYS A 115 9.76 9.57 7.36
C LYS A 115 9.99 8.11 7.02
N VAL A 116 11.22 7.82 6.58
CA VAL A 116 11.68 6.47 6.31
C VAL A 116 12.14 5.80 7.61
N HIS A 117 11.60 4.61 7.86
CA HIS A 117 11.94 3.73 8.97
C HIS A 117 12.51 2.41 8.45
N SER A 118 13.22 1.67 9.31
CA SER A 118 13.65 0.31 8.99
C SER A 118 12.74 -0.73 9.64
N VAL A 119 12.22 -1.66 8.84
CA VAL A 119 11.44 -2.81 9.31
C VAL A 119 11.97 -4.05 8.60
N ASN A 120 12.48 -5.05 9.34
CA ASN A 120 13.13 -6.24 8.78
C ASN A 120 14.21 -5.91 7.72
N GLY A 121 14.92 -4.78 7.91
CA GLY A 121 15.93 -4.29 6.97
C GLY A 121 15.37 -3.66 5.68
N ALA A 122 14.06 -3.55 5.52
CA ALA A 122 13.41 -2.79 4.45
C ALA A 122 13.31 -1.31 4.82
N LYS A 123 13.45 -0.42 3.82
CA LYS A 123 13.06 1.00 3.93
C LYS A 123 11.53 1.09 3.86
N VAL A 124 10.91 1.64 4.90
CA VAL A 124 9.45 1.75 5.02
C VAL A 124 9.06 3.21 5.22
N MET A 125 8.12 3.69 4.42
CA MET A 125 7.51 5.02 4.60
C MET A 125 6.01 4.86 4.80
N ILE A 126 5.43 5.57 5.76
CA ILE A 126 3.98 5.56 6.02
C ILE A 126 3.54 7.02 6.08
N GLY A 127 2.52 7.39 5.31
CA GLY A 127 2.13 8.80 5.21
C GLY A 127 0.80 9.04 4.50
N HIS A 128 0.37 10.30 4.54
CA HIS A 128 -0.68 10.79 3.65
C HIS A 128 -0.14 10.83 2.22
N SER A 129 -0.93 10.33 1.27
CA SER A 129 -0.55 10.34 -0.13
C SER A 129 -0.45 11.77 -0.64
N PRO A 130 0.61 12.11 -1.39
CA PRO A 130 0.52 13.27 -2.28
C PRO A 130 -0.63 13.04 -3.27
N MET A 131 -1.34 14.10 -3.63
CA MET A 131 -2.54 14.02 -4.47
C MET A 131 -2.34 14.81 -5.77
N GLN A 132 -2.83 14.25 -6.86
CA GLN A 132 -2.94 14.90 -8.17
C GLN A 132 -4.14 15.86 -8.18
N SER A 133 -4.17 16.78 -9.15
CA SER A 133 -5.27 17.73 -9.31
C SER A 133 -6.62 17.07 -9.63
N ASP A 134 -6.61 15.86 -10.17
CA ASP A 134 -7.81 15.05 -10.43
C ASP A 134 -8.28 14.24 -9.21
N GLY A 135 -7.62 14.43 -8.06
CA GLY A 135 -7.90 13.73 -6.81
C GLY A 135 -7.50 12.25 -6.83
N THR A 136 -6.57 11.84 -7.68
CA THR A 136 -5.89 10.55 -7.57
C THR A 136 -4.66 10.65 -6.69
N LYS A 137 -4.24 9.54 -6.08
CA LYS A 137 -2.94 9.45 -5.43
C LYS A 137 -1.81 9.67 -6.45
N ASP A 138 -0.77 10.39 -6.04
CA ASP A 138 0.48 10.57 -6.78
C ASP A 138 1.51 9.53 -6.32
N TRP A 139 1.39 8.34 -6.89
CA TRP A 139 2.26 7.21 -6.62
C TRP A 139 3.69 7.43 -7.11
N GLY A 140 3.86 8.22 -8.19
CA GLY A 140 5.19 8.59 -8.69
C GLY A 140 5.96 9.44 -7.68
N LYS A 141 5.32 10.45 -7.09
CA LYS A 141 5.91 11.27 -6.02
C LYS A 141 6.15 10.50 -4.73
N LEU A 142 5.22 9.61 -4.36
CA LEU A 142 5.41 8.69 -3.23
C LEU A 142 6.64 7.81 -3.43
N LEU A 143 6.78 7.21 -4.62
CA LEU A 143 7.94 6.40 -4.97
C LEU A 143 9.24 7.22 -4.90
N ALA A 144 9.26 8.42 -5.49
CA ALA A 144 10.43 9.31 -5.43
C ALA A 144 10.85 9.62 -3.99
N SER A 145 9.88 9.87 -3.11
CA SER A 145 10.13 10.15 -1.69
C SER A 145 10.70 8.93 -0.94
N LEU A 146 10.18 7.72 -1.22
CA LEU A 146 10.70 6.47 -0.66
C LEU A 146 12.14 6.17 -1.10
N LEU A 147 12.51 6.60 -2.31
CA LEU A 147 13.83 6.36 -2.91
C LEU A 147 14.88 7.41 -2.55
N ALA A 148 14.47 8.56 -1.99
CA ALA A 148 15.40 9.58 -1.55
C ALA A 148 16.38 9.02 -0.50
N GLU A 149 17.60 9.56 -0.50
CA GLU A 149 18.68 9.14 0.42
C GLU A 149 18.40 9.51 1.87
#